data_AF-A0AA89NJA2-F1
#
_entry.id   AF-A0AA89NJA2-F1
#
_cell.length_a   1.000
_cell.length_b   1.000
_cell.length_c   1.000
_cell.angle_alpha   90.00
_cell.angle_beta   90.00
_cell.angle_gamma   90.00
#
_symmetry.space_group_name_H-M   'P 1'
#
loop_
_entity.id
_entity.type
_entity.pdbx_description
1 polymer ?
#
loop_
_entity_poly.entity_id
_entity_poly.type
_entity_poly.pdbx_seq_one_letter_code
_entity_poly.pdbx_strand_id
1 'polypeptide(L)'
;MNLTVKNNKIFYDEYPDALARLYSSLTSHRGNYLVVSAKPGFEFIGEGSPTHVGGASHGGLHKQDSLVPMIATGTDSSPKHLRIIDLKDWILTLTD
;
A
#
# COMPACT_ATOMS: atom_id res chain seq x y z
N MET A 1 9.27 6.00 9.09
CA MET A 1 7.81 6.19 9.02
C MET A 1 7.42 7.11 10.17
N ASN A 2 6.74 8.23 9.91
CA ASN A 2 6.36 9.22 10.93
C ASN A 2 4.85 9.20 11.14
N LEU A 3 4.34 8.21 11.87
CA LEU A 3 2.93 8.16 12.26
C LEU A 3 2.68 9.10 13.44
N THR A 4 1.53 9.75 13.47
CA THR A 4 1.13 10.59 14.63
C THR A 4 -0.09 10.00 15.33
N VAL A 5 -0.14 10.15 16.65
CA VAL A 5 -1.27 9.70 17.47
C VAL A 5 -1.91 10.91 18.12
N LYS A 6 -3.22 11.10 17.91
CA LYS A 6 -3.99 12.18 18.52
C LYS A 6 -5.41 11.70 18.80
N ASN A 7 -5.92 12.00 20.00
CA ASN A 7 -7.28 11.64 20.43
C ASN A 7 -7.61 10.16 20.20
N ASN A 8 -6.68 9.26 20.57
CA ASN A 8 -6.78 7.82 20.39
C ASN A 8 -6.97 7.36 18.92
N LYS A 9 -6.54 8.20 17.95
CA LYS A 9 -6.50 7.89 16.52
C LYS A 9 -5.08 7.95 16.01
N ILE A 10 -4.76 7.06 15.06
CA ILE A 10 -3.48 7.02 14.35
C ILE A 10 -3.67 7.72 13.00
N PHE A 11 -2.76 8.63 12.67
CA PHE A 11 -2.71 9.32 11.39
C PHE A 11 -1.48 8.86 10.61
N TYR A 12 -1.72 8.45 9.37
CA TYR A 12 -0.74 7.79 8.51
C TYR A 12 0.04 8.74 7.60
N ASP A 13 -0.51 9.91 7.30
CA ASP A 13 0.10 10.97 6.49
C ASP A 13 0.73 10.42 5.20
N GLU A 14 2.06 10.47 5.07
CA GLU A 14 2.81 9.98 3.91
C GLU A 14 2.83 8.45 3.73
N TYR A 15 2.26 7.67 4.65
CA TYR A 15 2.37 6.20 4.68
C TYR A 15 1.00 5.50 4.77
N PRO A 16 0.17 5.56 3.70
CA PRO A 16 -1.19 5.02 3.73
C PRO A 16 -1.23 3.55 4.18
N ASP A 17 -2.03 3.29 5.22
CA ASP A 17 -2.33 1.96 5.76
C ASP A 17 -1.07 1.15 6.15
N ALA A 18 0.02 1.83 6.51
CA ALA A 18 1.33 1.18 6.63
C ALA A 18 1.41 0.11 7.72
N LEU A 19 0.65 0.23 8.82
CA LEU A 19 0.66 -0.78 9.88
C LEU A 19 -0.01 -2.08 9.41
N ALA A 20 -1.15 -2.01 8.73
CA ALA A 20 -1.80 -3.20 8.18
C ALA A 20 -0.94 -3.85 7.07
N ARG A 21 -0.29 -3.03 6.24
CA ARG A 21 0.63 -3.51 5.19
C ARG A 21 1.84 -4.21 5.79
N LEU A 22 2.49 -3.62 6.79
CA LEU A 22 3.60 -4.25 7.52
C LEU A 22 3.18 -5.55 8.20
N TYR A 23 2.03 -5.53 8.87
CA TYR A 23 1.47 -6.73 9.50
C TYR A 23 1.26 -7.84 8.47
N SER A 24 0.56 -7.54 7.37
CA SER A 24 0.32 -8.48 6.27
C SER A 24 1.61 -9.07 5.72
N SER A 25 2.64 -8.25 5.48
CA SER A 25 3.95 -8.72 5.02
C SER A 25 4.59 -9.71 6.02
N LEU A 26 4.62 -9.34 7.30
CA LEU A 26 5.25 -10.13 8.36
C LEU A 26 4.49 -11.41 8.70
N THR A 27 3.18 -11.47 8.44
CA THR A 27 2.33 -12.63 8.75
C THR A 27 1.90 -13.41 7.51
N SER A 28 2.44 -13.10 6.34
CA SER A 28 2.03 -13.72 5.08
C SER A 28 2.29 -15.22 5.03
N HIS A 29 3.38 -15.70 5.65
CA HIS A 29 3.75 -17.11 5.75
C HIS A 29 4.76 -17.34 6.89
N ARG A 30 5.00 -18.59 7.30
CA ARG A 30 5.97 -18.91 8.35
C ARG A 30 7.40 -18.63 7.90
N GLY A 31 8.15 -17.87 8.70
CA GLY A 31 9.55 -17.56 8.44
C GLY A 31 10.04 -16.38 9.29
N ASN A 32 11.32 -16.05 9.16
CA ASN A 32 11.90 -14.85 9.74
C ASN A 32 12.09 -13.83 8.63
N TYR A 33 11.50 -12.64 8.78
CA TYR A 33 11.53 -11.61 7.76
C TYR A 33 12.12 -10.31 8.29
N LEU A 34 12.81 -9.60 7.40
CA LEU A 34 13.15 -8.20 7.56
C LEU A 34 12.41 -7.43 6.48
N VAL A 35 11.65 -6.40 6.87
CA VAL A 35 11.00 -5.49 5.92
C VAL A 35 11.84 -4.23 5.84
N VAL A 36 12.33 -3.93 4.63
CA VAL A 36 13.05 -2.71 4.30
C VAL A 36 12.27 -1.91 3.27
N SER A 37 12.31 -0.58 3.39
CA SER A 37 11.67 0.33 2.43
C SER A 37 12.66 1.43 2.09
N ALA A 38 12.88 1.67 0.79
CA ALA A 38 13.77 2.73 0.34
C ALA A 38 13.19 4.10 0.71
N LYS A 39 14.06 5.07 0.98
CA LYS A 39 13.66 6.47 1.12
C LYS A 39 13.12 6.96 -0.24
N PRO A 40 12.12 7.86 -0.28
CA PRO A 40 11.71 8.50 -1.53
C PRO A 40 12.90 9.03 -2.35
N GLY A 41 12.92 8.71 -3.64
CA GLY A 41 14.01 9.07 -4.56
C GLY A 41 15.17 8.06 -4.63
N PHE A 42 15.06 6.93 -3.92
CA PHE A 42 16.05 5.85 -3.93
C PHE A 42 15.40 4.53 -4.34
N GLU A 43 16.18 3.62 -4.93
CA GLU A 43 15.77 2.25 -5.24
C GLU A 43 16.76 1.24 -4.63
N PHE A 44 16.31 0.00 -4.42
CA PHE A 44 17.20 -1.10 -4.10
C PHE A 44 17.74 -1.71 -5.40
N ILE A 45 19.06 -1.94 -5.44
CA ILE A 45 19.74 -2.56 -6.58
C ILE A 45 20.22 -3.94 -6.14
N GLY A 46 20.02 -4.95 -6.98
CA GLY A 46 20.47 -6.31 -6.72
C GLY A 46 20.61 -7.11 -8.01
N GLU A 47 21.10 -8.34 -7.91
CA GLU A 47 21.35 -9.20 -9.09
C GLU A 47 20.11 -9.40 -9.97
N GLY A 48 18.91 -9.48 -9.35
CA GLY A 48 17.62 -9.58 -10.06
C GLY A 48 16.93 -8.25 -10.33
N SER A 49 17.51 -7.13 -9.94
CA SER A 49 16.95 -5.78 -10.11
C SER A 49 18.10 -4.80 -10.43
N PRO A 50 18.57 -4.78 -11.69
CA PRO A 50 19.60 -3.84 -12.12
C PRO A 50 19.08 -2.40 -12.01
N THR A 51 20.00 -1.42 -12.08
CA THR A 51 19.64 0.00 -12.05
C THR A 51 18.73 0.36 -13.21
N HIS A 52 17.58 0.96 -12.91
CA HIS A 52 16.70 1.53 -13.93
C HIS A 52 17.24 2.91 -14.31
N VAL A 53 18.33 2.96 -15.08
CA VAL A 53 18.96 4.23 -15.47
C VAL A 53 17.94 5.09 -16.25
N GLY A 54 17.51 6.20 -15.65
CA GLY A 54 16.47 7.08 -16.18
C GLY A 54 15.02 6.59 -15.98
N GLY A 55 14.84 5.44 -15.31
CA GLY A 55 13.56 4.89 -14.92
C GLY A 55 13.21 5.14 -13.46
N ALA A 56 12.18 4.47 -12.98
CA ALA A 56 11.72 4.53 -11.60
C ALA A 56 11.40 3.11 -11.11
N SER A 57 11.51 2.91 -9.80
CA SER A 57 11.10 1.69 -9.10
C SER A 57 9.90 1.98 -8.19
N HIS A 58 9.25 0.94 -7.70
CA HIS A 58 8.12 1.02 -6.79
C HIS A 58 8.26 0.00 -5.65
N GLY A 59 7.22 -0.15 -4.83
CA GLY A 59 7.21 -1.10 -3.70
C GLY A 59 7.62 -0.48 -2.37
N GLY A 60 7.84 0.84 -2.35
CA GLY A 60 7.95 1.60 -1.12
C GLY A 60 6.62 1.68 -0.35
N LEU A 61 6.72 2.08 0.93
CA LEU A 61 5.54 2.34 1.77
C LEU A 61 5.00 3.77 1.64
N HIS A 62 5.72 4.65 0.92
CA HIS A 62 5.33 6.05 0.76
C HIS A 62 4.09 6.17 -0.15
N LYS A 63 3.30 7.23 0.04
CA LYS A 63 2.02 7.43 -0.67
C LYS A 63 2.15 7.40 -2.20
N GLN A 64 3.29 7.84 -2.74
CA GLN A 64 3.59 7.85 -4.18
C GLN A 64 3.61 6.45 -4.82
N ASP A 65 3.95 5.42 -4.04
CA ASP A 65 3.96 4.00 -4.48
C ASP A 65 2.70 3.25 -4.04
N SER A 66 1.84 3.91 -3.25
CA SER A 66 0.75 3.24 -2.52
C SER A 66 -0.63 3.68 -2.97
N LEU A 67 -0.79 4.95 -3.37
CA LEU A 67 -2.05 5.47 -3.88
C LEU A 67 -2.15 5.17 -5.37
N VAL A 68 -3.27 4.57 -5.76
CA VAL A 68 -3.61 4.28 -7.16
C VAL A 68 -4.98 4.88 -7.47
N PRO A 69 -5.21 5.36 -8.71
CA PRO A 69 -6.52 5.84 -9.10
C PRO A 69 -7.53 4.68 -9.15
N MET A 70 -8.77 4.98 -8.77
CA MET A 70 -9.91 4.08 -8.92
C MET A 70 -11.00 4.83 -9.69
N ILE A 71 -11.47 4.24 -10.78
CA ILE A 71 -12.57 4.76 -11.60
C ILE A 71 -13.67 3.70 -11.59
N ALA A 72 -14.86 4.08 -11.16
CA ALA A 72 -16.05 3.25 -11.16
C ALA A 72 -17.13 3.93 -12.00
N THR A 73 -17.82 3.17 -12.85
CA THR A 73 -18.93 3.63 -13.68
C THR A 73 -20.07 2.64 -13.63
N GLY A 74 -21.31 3.08 -13.93
CA GLY A 74 -22.48 2.22 -13.94
C GLY A 74 -23.05 1.85 -12.56
N THR A 75 -22.56 2.48 -11.49
CA THR A 75 -23.08 2.35 -10.12
C THR A 75 -22.87 3.66 -9.35
N ASP A 76 -23.77 3.97 -8.42
CA ASP A 76 -23.63 5.08 -7.47
C ASP A 76 -23.08 4.63 -6.10
N SER A 77 -22.80 3.33 -5.95
CA SER A 77 -22.20 2.77 -4.73
C SER A 77 -20.66 2.84 -4.76
N SER A 78 -20.04 2.69 -3.59
CA SER A 78 -18.58 2.68 -3.44
C SER A 78 -18.16 1.69 -2.34
N PRO A 79 -16.91 1.19 -2.34
CA PRO A 79 -16.42 0.35 -1.26
C PRO A 79 -16.40 1.11 0.06
N LYS A 80 -16.58 0.39 1.16
CA LYS A 80 -16.63 0.97 2.52
C LYS A 80 -15.42 1.86 2.84
N HIS A 81 -14.23 1.45 2.40
CA HIS A 81 -13.03 2.28 2.41
C HIS A 81 -12.30 2.15 1.07
N LEU A 82 -11.52 3.17 0.70
CA LEU A 82 -10.72 3.17 -0.52
C LEU A 82 -9.43 2.35 -0.35
N ARG A 83 -9.59 1.05 -0.07
CA ARG A 83 -8.50 0.08 0.03
C ARG A 83 -8.75 -1.06 -0.94
N ILE A 84 -7.70 -1.54 -1.59
CA ILE A 84 -7.79 -2.64 -2.56
C ILE A 84 -8.47 -3.88 -1.95
N ILE A 85 -8.22 -4.17 -0.67
CA ILE A 85 -8.80 -5.33 0.02
C ILE A 85 -10.33 -5.25 0.15
N ASP A 86 -10.89 -4.04 0.15
CA ASP A 86 -12.34 -3.82 0.30
C ASP A 86 -13.07 -3.90 -1.04
N LEU A 87 -12.34 -3.98 -2.17
CA LEU A 87 -12.94 -4.07 -3.50
C LEU A 87 -13.71 -5.37 -3.72
N LYS A 88 -13.18 -6.49 -3.21
CA LYS A 88 -13.83 -7.80 -3.38
C LYS A 88 -15.24 -7.78 -2.82
N ASP A 89 -15.39 -7.38 -1.57
CA ASP A 89 -16.68 -7.39 -0.88
C ASP A 89 -17.66 -6.41 -1.55
N TRP A 90 -17.17 -5.23 -1.97
CA TRP A 90 -17.98 -4.27 -2.71
C TRP A 90 -18.45 -4.82 -4.06
N ILE A 91 -17.56 -5.42 -4.87
CA ILE A 91 -17.91 -5.98 -6.18
C ILE A 91 -18.99 -7.04 -6.05
N LEU A 92 -18.93 -7.89 -5.01
CA LEU A 92 -19.96 -8.91 -4.78
C LEU A 92 -21.35 -8.30 -4.54
N THR A 93 -21.45 -7.12 -3.93
CA THR A 93 -22.73 -6.42 -3.77
C THR A 93 -23.33 -5.88 -5.07
N LEU A 94 -22.55 -5.85 -6.15
CA LEU A 94 -22.99 -5.37 -7.47
C LEU A 94 -23.47 -6.50 -8.39
N THR A 95 -23.22 -7.76 -8.02
CA THR A 95 -23.48 -8.94 -8.86
C THR A 95 -24.76 -9.69 -8.50
N ASP A 96 -25.43 -9.27 -7.44
CA ASP A 96 -26.77 -9.76 -7.06
C ASP A 96 -27.86 -9.01 -7.85
#